data_AF-A0A940BEL5-F1
#
_entry.id   AF-A0A940BEL5-F1
#
_cell.length_a   1.000
_cell.length_b   1.000
_cell.length_c   1.000
_cell.angle_alpha   90.00
_cell.angle_beta   90.00
_cell.angle_gamma   90.00
#
_symmetry.space_group_name_H-M   'P 1'
#
loop_
_entity.id
_entity.type
_entity.pdbx_description
1 polymer ?
#
loop_
_entity_poly.entity_id
_entity_poly.type
_entity_poly.pdbx_seq_one_letter_code
_entity_poly.pdbx_strand_id
1 'polypeptide(L)' 'MKRLILLLVAVMTLIGTARAGSWWNNYLPDNQNVQLTATNLPIVWISVNGQYIDRDEPITASMKIIHNGDGVLNY' A
#
# COMPACT_ATOMS: atom_id res chain seq x y z
N MET A 1 -3.96 -33.10 32.13
CA MET A 1 -4.32 -33.00 30.70
C MET A 1 -4.91 -31.63 30.30
N LYS A 2 -5.88 -31.07 31.05
CA LYS A 2 -6.50 -29.76 30.73
C LYS A 2 -5.50 -28.59 30.62
N ARG A 3 -4.48 -28.53 31.48
CA ARG A 3 -3.41 -27.51 31.45
C ARG A 3 -2.49 -27.62 30.23
N LEU A 4 -2.29 -28.84 29.73
CA LEU A 4 -1.45 -29.10 28.55
C LEU A 4 -2.18 -28.67 27.26
N ILE A 5 -3.48 -28.92 27.20
CA ILE A 5 -4.35 -28.47 26.10
C ILE A 5 -4.43 -26.94 26.07
N LEU A 6 -4.53 -26.29 27.23
CA LEU A 6 -4.55 -24.82 27.32
C LEU A 6 -3.25 -24.18 26.79
N LEU A 7 -2.10 -24.78 27.11
CA LEU A 7 -0.80 -24.35 26.61
C LEU A 7 -0.66 -24.52 25.09
N LEU A 8 -1.14 -25.64 24.56
CA LEU A 8 -1.14 -25.90 23.11
C LEU A 8 -2.00 -24.89 22.35
N VAL A 9 -3.17 -24.55 22.87
CA VAL A 9 -4.05 -23.52 22.27
C VAL A 9 -3.40 -22.14 22.32
N ALA A 10 -2.77 -21.78 23.43
CA ALA A 10 -2.08 -20.49 23.57
C ALA A 10 -0.87 -20.34 22.62
N VAL A 11 -0.15 -21.43 22.33
CA VAL A 11 0.96 -21.42 21.36
C VAL A 11 0.43 -21.28 19.93
N MET A 12 -0.68 -21.95 19.60
CA MET A 12 -1.30 -21.85 18.27
C MET A 12 -1.85 -20.45 17.98
N THR A 13 -2.38 -19.74 18.97
CA THR A 13 -2.86 -18.35 18.79
C THR A 13 -1.72 -17.35 18.61
N LEU A 14 -0.57 -17.56 19.23
CA LEU A 14 0.61 -16.69 19.08
C LEU A 14 1.30 -16.83 17.71
N ILE A 15 1.27 -18.02 17.11
CA ILE A 15 1.87 -18.26 15.79
C ILE A 15 0.99 -17.70 14.66
N GLY A 16 -0.33 -17.67 14.84
CA GLY A 16 -1.29 -17.16 13.85
C GLY A 16 -1.21 -15.65 13.57
N THR A 17 -0.87 -14.84 14.58
CA THR A 17 -0.81 -13.37 14.43
C THR A 17 0.47 -12.85 13.79
N ALA A 18 1.55 -13.64 13.79
CA ALA A 18 2.84 -13.24 13.23
C ALA A 18 2.89 -13.24 11.68
N ARG A 19 1.93 -13.89 11.00
CA ARG A 19 1.93 -14.02 9.53
C ARG A 19 1.05 -13.02 8.78
N ALA A 20 0.25 -12.22 9.50
CA ALA A 20 -0.66 -11.26 8.88
C ALA A 20 -0.03 -9.88 8.60
N GLY A 21 1.18 -9.60 9.11
CA GLY A 21 1.79 -8.26 9.07
C GLY A 21 2.76 -7.97 7.93
N SER A 22 3.12 -8.94 7.08
CA SER A 22 4.23 -8.78 6.14
C SER A 22 3.88 -8.07 4.83
N TRP A 23 2.63 -8.13 4.38
CA TRP A 23 2.24 -7.61 3.06
C TRP A 23 2.04 -6.10 3.07
N TRP A 24 1.40 -5.58 4.12
CA TRP A 24 1.18 -4.14 4.28
C TRP A 24 2.51 -3.37 4.35
N ASN A 25 3.50 -3.91 5.05
CA ASN A 25 4.80 -3.27 5.23
C ASN A 25 5.65 -3.16 3.94
N ASN A 26 5.40 -3.99 2.92
CA ASN A 26 6.17 -3.97 1.67
C ASN A 26 5.77 -2.83 0.72
N TYR A 27 4.64 -2.15 0.99
CA TYR A 27 4.14 -1.05 0.18
C TYR A 27 4.14 0.29 0.92
N LEU A 28 4.67 0.36 2.15
CA LEU A 28 4.84 1.65 2.80
C LEU A 28 5.90 2.44 2.04
N PRO A 29 5.64 3.71 1.70
CA PRO A 29 6.65 4.58 1.14
C PRO A 29 7.83 4.67 2.11
N ASP A 30 9.06 4.50 1.62
CA ASP A 30 10.29 4.69 2.43
C ASP A 30 10.36 6.11 3.02
N ASN A 31 9.73 7.08 2.35
CA ASN A 31 9.53 8.43 2.83
C ASN A 31 8.08 8.88 2.59
N GLN A 32 7.31 9.06 3.65
CA GLN A 32 5.93 9.56 3.56
C GLN A 32 5.84 11.05 3.24
N ASN A 33 6.95 11.79 3.38
CA ASN A 33 7.02 13.24 3.23
C ASN A 33 7.84 13.63 2.00
N VAL A 34 7.50 13.08 0.83
CA VAL A 34 8.06 13.55 -0.45
C VAL A 34 7.48 14.92 -0.75
N GLN A 35 8.31 15.97 -0.65
CA GLN A 35 7.94 17.31 -1.07
C GLN A 35 8.22 17.49 -2.57
N LEU A 36 7.16 17.50 -3.37
CA LEU A 36 7.24 17.89 -4.78
C LEU A 36 7.27 19.42 -4.87
N THR A 37 8.44 19.99 -5.16
CA THR A 37 8.61 21.44 -5.33
C THR A 37 8.34 21.90 -6.76
N ALA A 38 8.76 21.12 -7.76
CA ALA A 38 8.46 21.31 -9.17
C ALA A 38 8.55 19.97 -9.92
N THR A 39 7.77 19.81 -10.98
CA THR A 39 7.86 18.68 -11.92
C THR A 39 7.48 19.15 -13.32
N ASN A 40 8.14 18.62 -14.34
CA ASN A 40 7.77 18.78 -15.75
C ASN A 40 6.95 17.57 -16.26
N LEU A 41 6.66 16.60 -15.39
CA LEU A 41 5.86 15.43 -15.72
C LEU A 41 4.36 15.72 -15.55
N PRO A 42 3.50 15.06 -16.32
CA PRO A 42 2.05 15.08 -16.08
C PRO A 42 1.73 14.57 -14.68
N ILE A 43 0.88 15.30 -13.96
CA ILE A 43 0.41 14.88 -12.65
C ILE A 43 -0.86 14.05 -12.86
N VAL A 44 -0.86 12.80 -12.40
CA VAL A 44 -2.01 11.89 -12.51
C VAL A 44 -2.54 11.57 -11.13
N TRP A 45 -3.83 11.84 -10.93
CA TRP A 45 -4.56 11.45 -9.72
C TRP A 45 -5.37 10.18 -10.01
N ILE A 46 -5.16 9.14 -9.19
CA ILE A 46 -5.87 7.86 -9.29
C ILE A 46 -6.64 7.65 -7.99
N SER A 47 -7.97 7.51 -8.07
CA SER A 47 -8.83 7.18 -6.94
C SER A 47 -9.46 5.81 -7.13
N VAL A 48 -9.34 4.97 -6.11
CA VAL A 48 -9.93 3.63 -6.03
C VAL A 48 -11.08 3.57 -5.02
N ASN A 49 -11.61 4.73 -4.61
CA ASN A 49 -12.73 4.87 -3.67
C ASN A 49 -12.55 4.08 -2.36
N GLY A 50 -11.31 3.99 -1.87
CA GLY A 50 -10.96 3.27 -0.64
C GLY A 50 -10.81 1.76 -0.78
N GLN A 51 -10.89 1.21 -2.00
CA GLN A 51 -10.60 -0.19 -2.25
C GLN A 51 -9.10 -0.48 -2.14
N TYR A 52 -8.77 -1.69 -1.68
CA TYR A 52 -7.41 -2.20 -1.71
C TYR A 52 -7.04 -2.60 -3.15
N ILE A 53 -5.81 -2.30 -3.57
CA ILE A 53 -5.28 -2.74 -4.86
C ILE A 53 -4.53 -4.06 -4.62
N ASP A 54 -5.18 -5.17 -4.96
CA ASP A 54 -4.50 -6.46 -5.03
C ASP A 54 -3.75 -6.57 -6.37
N ARG A 55 -2.63 -7.28 -6.38
CA ARG A 55 -1.82 -7.50 -7.59
C ARG A 55 -2.52 -8.41 -8.58
N ASP A 56 -3.25 -9.40 -8.06
CA ASP A 56 -3.82 -10.47 -8.88
C ASP A 56 -5.29 -10.21 -9.25
N GLU A 57 -5.91 -9.20 -8.64
CA GLU A 57 -7.31 -8.82 -8.89
C GLU A 57 -7.41 -7.38 -9.41
N PRO A 58 -7.63 -7.18 -10.72
CA PRO A 58 -7.78 -5.86 -11.30
C PRO A 58 -9.03 -5.14 -10.78
N ILE A 59 -8.91 -3.84 -10.51
CA ILE A 59 -10.03 -2.99 -10.08
C ILE A 59 -10.25 -1.82 -11.03
N THR A 60 -11.45 -1.23 -10.97
CA THR A 60 -11.73 0.03 -11.67
C THR A 60 -11.25 1.20 -10.83
N ALA A 61 -10.67 2.21 -11.48
CA ALA A 61 -10.22 3.43 -10.82
C ALA A 61 -10.70 4.66 -11.60
N SER A 62 -10.98 5.73 -10.87
CA SER A 62 -11.20 7.05 -11.45
C SER A 62 -9.87 7.76 -11.63
N MET A 63 -9.56 8.18 -12.85
CA MET A 63 -8.31 8.87 -13.17
C MET A 63 -8.58 10.33 -13.57
N LYS A 64 -7.74 11.23 -13.08
CA LYS A 64 -7.69 12.63 -13.52
C LYS A 64 -6.27 13.01 -13.88
N ILE A 65 -6.08 13.46 -15.12
CA ILE A 65 -4.82 14.03 -15.57
C ILE A 65 -4.88 15.54 -15.31
N ILE A 66 -3.92 16.04 -14.55
CA ILE A 66 -3.79 17.45 -14.25
C ILE A 66 -2.73 18.01 -15.20
N HIS A 67 -3.16 18.96 -16.04
CA HIS A 67 -2.25 19.69 -16.92
C HIS A 67 -1.29 20.52 -16.06
N ASN A 68 0.00 20.26 -16.18
CA ASN A 68 1.06 20.86 -15.38
C ASN A 68 1.99 21.73 -16.23
N GLY A 69 1.40 22.47 -17.18
CA GLY A 69 2.11 23.28 -18.15
C GLY A 69 2.78 22.46 -19.26
N ASP A 70 3.29 23.18 -20.25
CA ASP A 70 4.07 22.58 -21.33
C ASP A 70 5.44 22.20 -20.76
N GLY A 71 5.65 20.90 -20.54
CA GLY A 71 6.86 20.39 -19.90
C GLY A 71 8.12 20.93 -20.57
N VAL A 72 9.07 21.41 -19.77
CA VAL A 72 10.37 21.88 -20.29
C VAL A 72 11.24 20.65 -20.57
N LEU A 73 11.72 20.53 -21.81
CA LEU A 73 12.75 19.57 -22.18
C LEU A 73 14.03 19.91 -21.41
N ASN A 74 14.46 19.02 -20.52
CA ASN A 74 15.79 19.11 -19.92
C ASN A 74 16.79 18.68 -20.99
N TYR A 75 17.60 19.61 -21.49
CA TYR A 75 18.74 19.36 -22.38
C TYR A 75 20.04 19.20 -21.60
#